data_AF-A0A1B9NUX9-F1
#
_entry.id   AF-A0A1B9NUX9-F1
#
_cell.length_a   1.000
_cell.length_b   1.000
_cell.length_c   1.000
_cell.angle_alpha   90.00
_cell.angle_beta   90.00
_cell.angle_gamma   90.00
#
_symmetry.space_group_name_H-M   'P 1'
#
loop_
_entity.id
_entity.type
_entity.pdbx_description
1 polymer ?
#
loop_
_entity_poly.entity_id
_entity_poly.type
_entity_poly.pdbx_seq_one_letter_code
_entity_poly.pdbx_strand_id
1 'polypeptide(L)'
;MQYVGVILFIICIVHYVYQVIILPSFRQSSRDELFVLRDKLRARLIEVQDVSDKKTLRAFKEIDTGINRSLNRLHMLTFSNFVRITVLMEQPSKEHEDSRKKFHSLLENANDEMPLEIFQDVGRVLQNALAMNSLMFILYLSPFLLVIKFIASIYERIKYIENIMLDSVIIERNVRGQNCSTDKQLIA
;
A
#
# COMPACT_ATOMS: atom_id res chain seq x y z
N MET A 1 -32.67 -5.46 -1.26
CA MET A 1 -32.51 -5.08 0.17
C MET A 1 -31.94 -6.22 1.03
N GLN A 2 -32.50 -7.44 1.01
CA GLN A 2 -32.00 -8.57 1.84
C GLN A 2 -30.51 -8.91 1.61
N TYR A 3 -30.05 -9.00 0.36
CA TYR A 3 -28.65 -9.34 0.05
C TYR A 3 -27.62 -8.33 0.58
N VAL A 4 -27.97 -7.04 0.62
CA VAL A 4 -27.08 -5.99 1.15
C VAL A 4 -26.91 -6.14 2.66
N GLY A 5 -27.98 -6.47 3.38
CA GLY A 5 -27.92 -6.73 4.82
C GLY A 5 -27.04 -7.92 5.17
N VAL A 6 -27.12 -9.01 4.40
CA VAL A 6 -26.27 -10.20 4.59
C VAL A 6 -24.79 -9.87 4.35
N ILE A 7 -24.46 -9.12 3.30
CA ILE A 7 -23.08 -8.71 3.01
C ILE A 7 -22.53 -7.84 4.14
N LEU A 8 -23.29 -6.86 4.63
CA LEU A 8 -22.87 -6.01 5.74
C LEU A 8 -22.66 -6.82 7.03
N PHE A 9 -23.54 -7.77 7.32
CA PHE A 9 -23.40 -8.63 8.48
C PHE A 9 -22.11 -9.48 8.43
N ILE A 10 -21.79 -10.05 7.27
CA ILE A 10 -20.54 -10.79 7.06
C ILE A 10 -19.34 -9.86 7.25
N ILE A 11 -19.37 -8.64 6.71
CA ILE A 11 -18.30 -7.66 6.88
C ILE A 11 -18.10 -7.31 8.35
N CYS A 12 -19.19 -7.15 9.13
CA CYS A 12 -19.11 -6.88 10.56
C CYS A 12 -18.45 -8.03 11.34
N ILE A 13 -18.80 -9.28 11.04
CA ILE A 13 -18.18 -10.45 11.68
C ILE A 13 -16.68 -10.51 11.33
N VAL A 14 -16.35 -10.39 10.04
CA VAL A 14 -14.95 -10.40 9.58
C VAL A 14 -14.17 -9.25 10.24
N HIS A 15 -14.76 -8.06 10.32
CA HIS A 15 -14.14 -6.91 10.99
C HIS A 15 -13.86 -7.19 12.47
N TYR A 16 -14.83 -7.77 13.17
CA TYR A 16 -14.68 -8.10 14.58
C TYR A 16 -13.54 -9.11 14.81
N VAL A 17 -13.55 -10.23 14.07
CA VAL A 17 -12.48 -11.24 14.12
C VAL A 17 -11.13 -10.61 13.80
N TYR A 18 -11.09 -9.74 12.80
CA TYR A 18 -9.88 -9.05 12.41
C TYR A 18 -9.33 -8.14 13.51
N GLN A 19 -10.17 -7.30 14.12
CA GLN A 19 -9.80 -6.36 15.18
C GLN A 19 -9.37 -7.05 16.48
N VAL A 20 -10.08 -8.12 16.87
CA VAL A 20 -9.92 -8.74 18.19
C VAL A 20 -8.85 -9.82 18.18
N ILE A 21 -8.73 -10.59 17.08
CA ILE A 21 -7.86 -11.77 17.04
C ILE A 21 -6.65 -11.50 16.16
N ILE A 22 -6.88 -11.12 14.90
CA ILE A 22 -5.80 -11.06 13.90
C ILE A 22 -4.85 -9.91 14.22
N LEU A 23 -5.38 -8.69 14.36
CA LEU A 23 -4.55 -7.50 14.52
C LEU A 23 -3.69 -7.51 15.80
N PRO A 24 -4.20 -7.92 16.98
CA PRO A 24 -3.38 -8.02 18.17
C PRO A 24 -2.30 -9.10 18.07
N SER A 25 -2.61 -10.24 17.44
CA SER A 25 -1.65 -11.34 17.23
C SER A 25 -0.49 -10.89 16.34
N PHE A 26 -0.78 -10.24 15.22
CA PHE A 26 0.26 -9.68 14.34
C PHE A 26 1.06 -8.59 15.03
N ARG A 27 0.41 -7.70 15.79
CA ARG A 27 1.11 -6.64 16.54
C ARG A 27 2.08 -7.24 17.56
N GLN A 28 1.69 -8.33 18.22
CA GLN A 28 2.57 -9.02 19.16
C GLN A 28 3.75 -9.67 18.43
N SER A 29 3.51 -10.40 17.35
CA SER A 29 4.57 -11.01 16.52
C SER A 29 5.60 -9.98 16.05
N SER A 30 5.16 -8.83 15.54
CA SER A 30 6.06 -7.76 15.10
C SER A 30 6.85 -7.12 16.26
N ARG A 31 6.28 -7.05 17.48
CA ARG A 31 7.04 -6.60 18.66
C ARG A 31 8.13 -7.59 19.03
N ASP A 32 7.81 -8.88 18.99
CA ASP A 32 8.76 -9.93 19.33
C ASP A 32 9.92 -9.97 18.32
N GLU A 33 9.64 -9.82 17.02
CA GLU A 33 10.67 -9.67 15.98
C GLU A 33 11.58 -8.46 16.22
N LEU A 34 10.99 -7.30 16.56
CA LEU A 34 11.77 -6.10 16.89
C LEU A 34 12.64 -6.28 18.15
N PHE A 35 12.16 -7.02 19.16
CA PHE A 35 12.97 -7.36 20.32
C PHE A 35 14.15 -8.26 19.96
N VAL A 36 13.92 -9.29 19.14
CA VAL A 36 15.00 -10.17 18.66
C VAL A 36 16.06 -9.38 17.89
N LEU A 37 15.65 -8.49 16.99
CA LEU A 37 16.58 -7.64 16.23
C LEU A 37 17.37 -6.71 17.14
N ARG A 38 16.71 -6.08 18.13
CA ARG A 38 17.39 -5.22 19.10
C ARG A 38 18.42 -6.00 19.93
N ASP A 39 18.05 -7.20 20.38
CA ASP A 39 18.91 -7.98 21.24
C ASP A 39 20.11 -8.54 20.45
N LYS A 40 19.91 -8.90 19.17
CA LYS A 40 21.01 -9.20 18.22
C LYS A 40 21.94 -7.99 18.03
N LEU A 41 21.39 -6.78 17.88
CA LEU A 41 22.17 -5.54 17.77
C LEU A 41 23.04 -5.30 19.00
N ARG A 42 22.47 -5.50 20.19
CA ARG A 42 23.15 -5.30 21.48
C ARG A 42 24.21 -6.35 21.74
N ALA A 43 23.93 -7.61 21.42
CA ALA A 43 24.91 -8.69 21.55
C ALA A 43 26.16 -8.38 20.71
N ARG A 44 25.97 -7.98 19.45
CA ARG A 44 27.08 -7.59 18.59
C ARG A 44 27.78 -6.35 19.12
N LEU A 45 27.05 -5.32 19.55
CA LEU A 45 27.65 -4.10 20.10
C LEU A 45 28.64 -4.42 21.23
N ILE A 46 28.30 -5.35 22.13
CA ILE A 46 29.18 -5.78 23.23
C ILE A 46 30.48 -6.42 22.69
N GLU A 47 30.41 -7.24 21.64
CA GLU A 47 31.59 -7.88 21.04
C GLU A 47 32.54 -6.87 20.38
N VAL A 48 32.00 -5.84 19.71
CA VAL A 48 32.78 -4.89 18.93
C VAL A 48 33.11 -3.59 19.67
N GLN A 49 32.59 -3.35 20.89
CA GLN A 49 32.72 -2.05 21.56
C GLN A 49 34.18 -1.66 21.82
N ASP A 50 35.04 -2.64 22.14
CA ASP A 50 36.42 -2.38 22.56
C ASP A 50 37.36 -2.14 21.36
N VAL A 51 36.94 -2.50 20.15
CA VAL A 51 37.76 -2.47 18.92
C VAL A 51 37.23 -1.47 17.89
N SER A 52 35.97 -1.04 18.02
CA SER A 52 35.30 -0.20 17.01
C SER A 52 35.55 1.29 17.15
N ASP A 53 35.54 1.99 16.01
CA ASP A 53 35.59 3.45 15.96
C ASP A 53 34.31 4.08 16.53
N LYS A 54 34.43 5.33 17.02
CA LYS A 54 33.34 6.12 17.59
C LYS A 54 32.17 6.30 16.61
N LYS A 55 32.44 6.29 15.29
CA LYS A 55 31.40 6.39 14.26
C LYS A 55 30.52 5.14 14.22
N THR A 56 31.13 3.96 14.23
CA THR A 56 30.43 2.67 14.28
C THR A 56 29.56 2.59 15.53
N LEU A 57 30.11 2.93 16.70
CA LEU A 57 29.36 2.92 17.96
C LEU A 57 28.14 3.86 17.93
N ARG A 58 28.28 5.01 17.26
CA ARG A 58 27.18 5.96 17.04
C ARG A 58 26.09 5.39 16.14
N ALA A 59 26.46 4.66 15.08
CA ALA A 59 25.50 3.99 14.19
C ALA A 59 24.65 2.96 14.96
N PHE A 60 25.29 2.10 15.77
CA PHE A 60 24.60 1.15 16.65
C PHE A 60 23.60 1.84 17.59
N LYS A 61 24.01 2.94 18.24
CA LYS A 61 23.14 3.69 19.16
C LYS A 61 21.92 4.29 18.46
N GLU A 62 22.11 4.83 17.25
CA GLU A 62 21.01 5.45 16.50
C GLU A 62 19.97 4.40 16.08
N ILE A 63 20.41 3.20 15.69
CA ILE A 63 19.50 2.09 15.38
C ILE A 63 18.78 1.58 16.63
N ASP A 64 19.46 1.38 17.76
CA ASP A 64 18.80 0.95 19.00
C ASP A 64 17.71 1.95 19.42
N THR A 65 18.01 3.25 19.28
CA THR A 65 17.04 4.32 19.51
C THR A 65 15.89 4.25 18.51
N GLY A 66 16.18 4.00 17.23
CA GLY A 66 15.19 3.77 16.18
C GLY A 66 14.25 2.62 16.49
N ILE A 67 14.78 1.45 16.88
CA ILE A 67 13.99 0.27 17.24
C ILE A 67 13.09 0.57 18.45
N ASN A 68 13.61 1.24 19.48
CA ASN A 68 12.79 1.63 20.64
C ASN A 68 11.66 2.60 20.28
N ARG A 69 11.91 3.58 19.41
CA ARG A 69 10.85 4.46 18.89
C ARG A 69 9.79 3.68 18.11
N SER A 70 10.23 2.74 17.28
CA SER A 70 9.37 1.87 16.48
C SER A 70 8.49 0.97 17.34
N LEU A 71 9.06 0.34 18.37
CA LEU A 71 8.32 -0.46 19.35
C LEU A 71 7.20 0.35 20.03
N ASN A 72 7.50 1.59 20.47
CA ASN A 72 6.52 2.46 21.12
C ASN A 72 5.41 2.95 20.17
N ARG A 73 5.70 3.05 18.87
CA ARG A 73 4.79 3.63 17.87
C ARG A 73 4.16 2.61 16.92
N LEU A 74 4.42 1.31 17.12
CA LEU A 74 3.97 0.25 16.22
C LEU A 74 2.45 0.26 15.98
N HIS A 75 1.67 0.58 17.02
CA HIS A 75 0.21 0.69 16.94
C HIS A 75 -0.28 1.93 16.16
N MET A 76 0.56 2.96 16.03
CA MET A 76 0.25 4.18 15.30
C MET A 76 0.61 4.09 13.81
N LEU A 77 1.30 3.01 13.38
CA LEU A 77 1.66 2.78 11.98
C LEU A 77 0.42 2.36 11.17
N THR A 78 -0.39 3.34 10.83
CA THR A 78 -1.57 3.18 9.95
C THR A 78 -1.34 3.95 8.66
N PHE A 79 -2.01 3.55 7.59
CA PHE A 79 -1.93 4.25 6.30
C PHE A 79 -2.21 5.76 6.42
N SER A 80 -3.22 6.15 7.20
CA SER A 80 -3.55 7.57 7.40
C SER A 80 -2.41 8.35 8.06
N ASN A 81 -1.80 7.79 9.10
CA ASN A 81 -0.65 8.41 9.75
C ASN A 81 0.57 8.42 8.84
N PHE A 82 0.77 7.37 8.04
CA PHE A 82 1.84 7.31 7.05
C PHE A 82 1.70 8.45 6.04
N VAL A 83 0.53 8.61 5.41
CA VAL A 83 0.26 9.70 4.46
C VAL A 83 0.44 11.06 5.13
N ARG A 84 -0.09 11.25 6.35
CA ARG A 84 0.08 12.49 7.11
C ARG A 84 1.55 12.83 7.34
N ILE A 85 2.35 11.84 7.73
CA ILE A 85 3.79 12.02 7.95
C ILE A 85 4.49 12.33 6.63
N THR A 86 4.17 11.62 5.55
CA THR A 86 4.75 11.86 4.22
C THR A 86 4.48 13.28 3.75
N VAL A 87 3.24 13.75 3.82
CA VAL A 87 2.86 15.11 3.42
C VAL A 87 3.55 16.17 4.31
N LEU A 88 3.67 15.93 5.62
CA LEU A 88 4.41 16.81 6.51
C LEU A 88 5.92 16.83 6.23
N MET A 89 6.49 15.69 5.82
CA MET A 89 7.89 15.57 5.43
C MET A 89 8.19 16.15 4.05
N GLU A 90 7.17 16.29 3.21
CA GLU A 90 7.27 16.89 1.87
C GLU A 90 7.42 18.41 1.93
N GLN A 91 7.19 19.03 3.09
CA GLN A 91 7.66 20.39 3.36
C GLN A 91 9.18 20.35 3.59
N PRO A 92 9.99 20.80 2.62
CA PRO A 92 11.43 20.58 2.63
C PRO A 92 12.07 21.54 3.63
N SER A 93 12.16 21.14 4.90
CA SER A 93 13.17 21.72 5.76
C SER A 93 14.51 21.09 5.37
N LYS A 94 15.48 21.92 4.96
CA LYS A 94 16.86 21.47 4.64
C LYS A 94 17.43 20.59 5.75
N GLU A 95 17.02 20.85 6.99
CA GLU A 95 17.46 20.14 8.19
C GLU A 95 17.05 18.66 8.21
N HIS A 96 15.87 18.30 7.71
CA HIS A 96 15.44 16.90 7.64
C HIS A 96 16.19 16.12 6.56
N GLU A 97 16.42 16.72 5.40
CA GLU A 97 17.14 16.09 4.30
C GLU A 97 18.62 15.87 4.67
N ASP A 98 19.26 16.88 5.27
CA ASP A 98 20.65 16.79 5.74
C ASP A 98 20.80 15.76 6.86
N SER A 99 19.84 15.68 7.78
CA SER A 99 19.85 14.66 8.84
C SER A 99 19.72 13.25 8.27
N ARG A 100 18.88 13.05 7.25
CA ARG A 100 18.70 11.75 6.58
C ARG A 100 19.96 11.33 5.83
N LYS A 101 20.57 12.24 5.08
CA LYS A 101 21.85 12.00 4.38
C LYS A 101 22.98 11.70 5.35
N LYS A 102 23.07 12.43 6.47
CA LYS A 102 24.02 12.15 7.55
C LYS A 102 23.81 10.78 8.19
N PHE A 103 22.56 10.36 8.38
CA PHE A 103 22.28 9.04 8.93
C PHE A 103 22.67 7.92 7.96
N HIS A 104 22.32 8.04 6.69
CA HIS A 104 22.73 7.08 5.67
C HIS A 104 24.25 7.00 5.53
N SER A 105 24.94 8.15 5.51
CA SER A 105 26.41 8.14 5.46
C SER A 105 27.04 7.60 6.74
N LEU A 106 26.42 7.75 7.91
CA LEU A 106 26.90 7.11 9.14
C LEU A 106 26.77 5.58 9.08
N LEU A 107 25.74 5.05 8.44
CA LEU A 107 25.55 3.61 8.25
C LEU A 107 26.49 3.04 7.18
N GLU A 108 26.65 3.72 6.05
CA GLU A 108 27.53 3.27 4.95
C GLU A 108 29.02 3.37 5.30
N ASN A 109 29.42 4.36 6.11
CA ASN A 109 30.82 4.53 6.53
C ASN A 109 31.15 3.81 7.85
N ALA A 110 30.24 2.97 8.37
CA ALA A 110 30.55 2.14 9.53
C ALA A 110 31.43 0.95 9.10
N ASN A 111 32.41 0.60 9.94
CA ASN A 111 33.28 -0.56 9.67
C ASN A 111 32.55 -1.91 9.83
N ASP A 112 31.36 -1.92 10.43
CA ASP A 112 30.54 -3.11 10.62
C ASP A 112 29.25 -2.92 9.81
N GLU A 113 28.91 -3.90 8.95
CA GLU A 113 27.72 -3.90 8.10
C GLU A 113 26.45 -4.25 8.88
N MET A 114 26.58 -4.86 10.06
CA MET A 114 25.46 -5.38 10.85
C MET A 114 24.43 -4.30 11.26
N PRO A 115 24.82 -3.07 11.65
CA PRO A 115 23.92 -1.91 11.76
C PRO A 115 23.01 -1.71 10.54
N LEU A 116 23.57 -1.76 9.33
CA LEU A 116 22.82 -1.55 8.10
C LEU A 116 21.84 -2.70 7.84
N GLU A 117 22.27 -3.94 8.06
CA GLU A 117 21.41 -5.12 7.92
C GLU A 117 20.21 -5.06 8.88
N ILE A 118 20.45 -4.80 10.17
CA ILE A 118 19.37 -4.68 11.15
C ILE A 118 18.43 -3.54 10.81
N PHE A 119 18.95 -2.42 10.30
CA PHE A 119 18.09 -1.32 9.85
C PHE A 119 17.13 -1.75 8.73
N GLN A 120 17.60 -2.52 7.76
CA GLN A 120 16.77 -3.06 6.68
C GLN A 120 15.72 -4.05 7.21
N ASP A 121 16.12 -4.95 8.11
CA ASP A 121 15.23 -5.94 8.73
C ASP A 121 14.13 -5.25 9.55
N VAL A 122 14.49 -4.26 10.37
CA VAL A 122 13.53 -3.43 11.12
C VAL A 122 12.56 -2.75 10.16
N GLY A 123 13.05 -2.19 9.04
CA GLY A 123 12.22 -1.60 8.00
C GLY A 123 11.17 -2.58 7.47
N ARG A 124 11.57 -3.83 7.20
CA ARG A 124 10.67 -4.90 6.74
C ARG A 124 9.58 -5.23 7.75
N VAL A 125 9.93 -5.36 9.03
CA VAL A 125 8.96 -5.62 10.11
C VAL A 125 7.94 -4.48 10.19
N LEU A 126 8.40 -3.23 10.09
CA LEU A 126 7.52 -2.05 10.14
C LEU A 126 6.61 -1.95 8.92
N GLN A 127 7.10 -2.30 7.72
CA GLN A 127 6.27 -2.36 6.51
C GLN A 127 5.18 -3.43 6.64
N ASN A 128 5.53 -4.62 7.14
CA ASN A 128 4.55 -5.68 7.38
C ASN A 128 3.50 -5.24 8.41
N ALA A 129 3.91 -4.60 9.51
CA ALA A 129 3.01 -4.07 10.52
C ALA A 129 2.08 -2.98 9.95
N LEU A 130 2.60 -2.07 9.12
CA LEU A 130 1.82 -1.04 8.43
C LEU A 130 0.79 -1.66 7.46
N ALA A 131 1.21 -2.65 6.68
CA ALA A 131 0.35 -3.35 5.73
C ALA A 131 -0.79 -4.05 6.47
N MET A 132 -0.49 -4.75 7.57
CA MET A 132 -1.51 -5.38 8.40
C MET A 132 -2.43 -4.32 8.99
N ASN A 133 -1.93 -3.31 9.71
CA ASN A 133 -2.77 -2.24 10.27
C ASN A 133 -3.68 -1.55 9.24
N SER A 134 -3.33 -1.58 7.94
CA SER A 134 -4.07 -0.93 6.86
C SER A 134 -4.93 -1.88 6.02
N LEU A 135 -4.82 -3.20 6.21
CA LEU A 135 -5.48 -4.21 5.38
C LEU A 135 -7.01 -4.10 5.45
N MET A 136 -7.55 -3.76 6.62
CA MET A 136 -9.00 -3.61 6.80
C MET A 136 -9.58 -2.45 5.97
N PHE A 137 -8.78 -1.42 5.68
CA PHE A 137 -9.21 -0.32 4.81
C PHE A 137 -9.49 -0.80 3.38
N ILE A 138 -8.64 -1.70 2.86
CA ILE A 138 -8.84 -2.30 1.53
C ILE A 138 -10.12 -3.16 1.52
N LEU A 139 -10.36 -3.91 2.60
CA LEU A 139 -11.55 -4.75 2.74
C LEU A 139 -12.83 -3.89 2.72
N TYR A 140 -12.82 -2.72 3.36
CA TYR A 140 -13.91 -1.75 3.30
C TYR A 140 -14.08 -1.07 1.94
N LEU A 141 -13.02 -0.94 1.15
CA LEU A 141 -13.10 -0.37 -0.20
C LEU A 141 -13.63 -1.39 -1.22
N SER A 142 -13.53 -2.70 -0.94
CA SER A 142 -13.98 -3.77 -1.83
C SER A 142 -15.43 -3.64 -2.34
N PRO A 143 -16.46 -3.32 -1.52
CA PRO A 143 -17.81 -3.11 -2.05
C PRO A 143 -17.91 -1.95 -3.05
N PHE A 144 -17.14 -0.88 -2.86
CA PHE A 144 -17.13 0.25 -3.79
C PHE A 144 -16.49 -0.13 -5.13
N LEU A 145 -15.40 -0.90 -5.11
CA LEU A 145 -14.76 -1.40 -6.32
C LEU A 145 -15.70 -2.30 -7.14
N LEU A 146 -16.52 -3.12 -6.46
CA LEU A 146 -17.54 -3.94 -7.12
C LEU A 146 -18.61 -3.08 -7.81
N VAL A 147 -19.08 -2.01 -7.16
CA VAL A 147 -20.05 -1.07 -7.75
C VAL A 147 -19.46 -0.36 -8.97
N ILE A 148 -18.22 0.12 -8.88
CA ILE A 148 -17.53 0.76 -10.02
C ILE A 148 -17.40 -0.21 -11.19
N LYS A 149 -16.99 -1.46 -10.92
CA LYS A 149 -16.89 -2.50 -11.96
C LYS A 149 -18.25 -2.82 -12.59
N PHE A 150 -19.31 -2.84 -11.79
CA PHE A 150 -20.67 -3.06 -12.29
C PHE A 150 -21.13 -1.94 -13.21
N ILE A 151 -20.90 -0.68 -12.83
CA ILE A 151 -21.21 0.51 -13.65
C ILE A 151 -20.40 0.48 -14.95
N ALA A 152 -19.10 0.17 -14.88
CA ALA A 152 -18.24 0.06 -16.06
C ALA A 152 -18.76 -1.01 -17.03
N SER A 153 -19.16 -2.18 -16.53
CA SER A 153 -19.73 -3.25 -17.35
C SER A 153 -21.06 -2.86 -18.02
N ILE A 154 -21.91 -2.10 -17.33
CA ILE A 154 -23.14 -1.56 -17.92
C ILE A 154 -22.80 -0.57 -19.02
N TYR A 155 -21.85 0.33 -18.78
CA TYR A 155 -21.45 1.35 -19.75
C TYR A 155 -20.90 0.72 -21.04
N GLU A 156 -20.06 -0.30 -20.92
CA GLU A 156 -19.56 -1.06 -22.08
C GLU A 156 -20.70 -1.72 -22.87
N ARG A 157 -21.69 -2.30 -22.17
CA ARG A 157 -22.87 -2.91 -22.82
C ARG A 157 -23.74 -1.89 -23.53
N ILE A 158 -23.96 -0.71 -22.93
CA ILE A 158 -24.72 0.38 -23.56
C ILE A 158 -23.99 0.86 -24.82
N LYS A 159 -22.68 1.11 -24.73
CA LYS A 159 -21.86 1.53 -25.87
C LYS A 159 -21.84 0.49 -26.99
N TYR A 160 -21.82 -0.79 -26.65
CA TYR A 160 -21.93 -1.88 -27.62
C TYR A 160 -23.28 -1.87 -28.34
N ILE A 161 -24.38 -1.66 -27.63
CA ILE A 161 -25.72 -1.55 -28.22
C ILE A 161 -25.84 -0.31 -29.12
N GLU A 162 -25.30 0.84 -28.68
CA GLU A 162 -25.27 2.08 -29.48
C GLU A 162 -24.57 1.85 -30.82
N ASN A 163 -23.40 1.20 -30.81
CA ASN A 163 -22.67 0.88 -32.04
C ASN A 163 -23.47 -0.04 -32.97
N ILE A 164 -24.14 -1.07 -32.42
CA ILE A 164 -25.00 -1.95 -33.23
C ILE A 164 -26.16 -1.16 -33.86
N MET A 165 -26.80 -0.26 -33.11
CA MET A 165 -27.87 0.56 -33.66
C MET A 165 -27.36 1.49 -34.77
N LEU A 166 -26.23 2.17 -34.56
CA LEU A 166 -25.63 3.03 -35.58
C LEU A 166 -25.29 2.25 -36.85
N ASP A 167 -24.70 1.05 -36.73
CA ASP A 167 -24.41 0.19 -37.86
C ASP A 167 -25.69 -0.23 -38.59
N SER A 168 -26.76 -0.59 -37.86
CA SER A 168 -28.03 -0.97 -38.48
C SER A 168 -28.69 0.19 -39.27
N VAL A 169 -28.60 1.42 -38.75
CA VAL A 169 -29.10 2.62 -39.44
C VAL A 169 -28.27 2.94 -40.68
N ILE A 170 -26.94 2.80 -40.59
CA ILE A 170 -26.05 3.02 -41.73
C ILE A 170 -26.32 1.99 -42.83
N ILE A 171 -26.48 0.71 -42.47
CA ILE A 171 -26.81 -0.36 -43.42
C ILE A 171 -28.15 -0.10 -44.10
N GLU A 172 -29.20 0.25 -43.35
CA GLU A 172 -30.52 0.56 -43.92
C GLU A 172 -30.46 1.74 -44.89
N ARG A 173 -29.69 2.79 -44.56
CA ARG A 173 -29.49 3.95 -45.43
C ARG A 173 -28.75 3.59 -46.71
N ASN A 174 -27.77 2.69 -46.64
CA ASN A 174 -26.99 2.23 -47.79
C ASN A 174 -27.83 1.36 -48.74
N VAL A 175 -28.65 0.45 -48.19
CA VAL A 175 -29.59 -0.38 -48.96
C VAL A 175 -30.66 0.47 -49.65
N ARG A 176 -31.22 1.48 -48.95
CA ARG A 176 -32.21 2.40 -49.52
C ARG A 176 -31.60 3.32 -50.59
N GLY A 177 -30.32 3.70 -50.43
CA GLY A 177 -29.56 4.45 -51.43
C GLY A 177 -29.26 3.65 -52.71
N GLN A 178 -28.96 2.35 -52.59
CA GLN A 178 -28.77 1.45 -53.74
C GLN A 178 -30.06 1.23 -54.53
N ASN A 179 -31.19 0.96 -53.86
CA ASN A 179 -32.47 0.74 -54.55
C ASN A 179 -32.95 1.98 -55.33
N CYS A 180 -32.65 3.20 -54.85
CA CYS A 180 -33.00 4.44 -55.55
C CYS A 180 -32.14 4.70 -56.81
N SER A 181 -30.97 4.06 -56.91
CA SER A 181 -30.11 4.13 -58.10
C SER A 181 -30.55 3.14 -59.18
N THR A 182 -31.10 1.99 -58.78
CA THR A 182 -31.57 0.94 -59.71
C THR A 182 -32.86 1.34 -60.44
N ASP A 183 -33.76 2.09 -59.79
CA ASP A 183 -34.99 2.59 -60.44
C ASP A 183 -34.72 3.62 -61.56
N LYS A 184 -33.57 4.29 -61.54
CA LYS A 184 -33.19 5.24 -62.61
C LYS A 184 -32.62 4.59 -63.87
N GLN A 185 -32.30 3.29 -63.82
CA GLN A 185 -31.77 2.56 -64.99
C GLN A 185 -32.84 1.78 -65.77
N LEU A 186 -34.09 1.73 -65.27
CA LEU A 186 -35.21 1.01 -65.91
C LEU A 186 -36.12 1.89 -66.80
N ILE A 187 -35.77 3.16 -67.00
CA ILE A 187 -36.54 4.13 -67.82
C ILE A 187 -35.72 4.66 -69.00
N ALA A 188 -34.79 3.84 -69.54
CA ALA A 188 -34.04 4.16 -70.77
C ALA A 188 -34.49 3.29 -71.93
#